data_AF-A0A254UIZ7-F1
#
_entry.id   AF-A0A254UIZ7-F1
#
_cell.length_a   1.000
_cell.length_b   1.000
_cell.length_c   1.000
_cell.angle_alpha   90.00
_cell.angle_beta   90.00
_cell.angle_gamma   90.00
#
_symmetry.space_group_name_H-M   'P 1'
#
loop_
_entity.id
_entity.type
_entity.pdbx_description
1 polymer ?
#
loop_
_entity_poly.entity_id
_entity_poly.type
_entity_poly.pdbx_seq_one_letter_code
_entity_poly.pdbx_strand_id
1 'polypeptide(L)'
;MIRQLILSTVTALMVPGIALATPLDCPVPSEVLAAAGGAADGISIDKLGGTIGSTVAVGGDIHPIANRLKQDLSGTQDAEVANIMIAAYCQYLQTADLGGQDKPELLTRFEQIAYDAVFSPPTQEKHEGGWLFD
;
A
#
# COMPACT_ATOMS: atom_id res chain seq x y z
N MET A 1 36.80 54.23 -22.09
CA MET A 1 37.65 53.06 -21.74
C MET A 1 37.76 53.06 -20.21
N ILE A 2 37.43 52.07 -19.39
CA ILE A 2 36.98 50.67 -19.51
C ILE A 2 36.08 50.40 -18.29
N ARG A 3 34.95 49.73 -18.54
CA ARG A 3 33.96 49.21 -17.58
C ARG A 3 34.59 47.98 -16.89
N GLN A 4 34.79 48.01 -15.57
CA GLN A 4 35.17 46.80 -14.83
C GLN A 4 33.90 46.13 -14.26
N LEU A 5 33.52 45.02 -14.90
CA LEU A 5 32.48 44.11 -14.46
C LEU A 5 33.03 43.22 -13.35
N ILE A 6 32.36 43.26 -12.21
CA ILE A 6 32.55 42.39 -11.06
C ILE A 6 32.30 40.95 -11.52
N LEU A 7 33.34 40.12 -11.44
CA LEU A 7 33.32 38.71 -11.79
C LEU A 7 32.61 37.94 -10.66
N SER A 8 31.29 37.83 -10.73
CA SER A 8 30.50 37.00 -9.82
C SER A 8 30.80 35.53 -10.09
N THR A 9 31.59 34.92 -9.22
CA THR A 9 31.76 33.47 -9.10
C THR A 9 30.44 32.89 -8.62
N VAL A 10 29.63 32.38 -9.57
CA VAL A 10 28.48 31.53 -9.25
C VAL A 10 29.05 30.17 -8.88
N THR A 11 29.29 29.98 -7.59
CA THR A 11 29.48 28.66 -7.01
C THR A 11 28.18 27.91 -7.19
N ALA A 12 28.07 27.12 -8.26
CA ALA A 12 27.01 26.13 -8.41
C ALA A 12 27.21 25.08 -7.32
N LEU A 13 26.64 25.34 -6.14
CA LEU A 13 26.40 24.32 -5.14
C LEU A 13 25.53 23.27 -5.81
N MET A 14 26.15 22.15 -6.20
CA MET A 14 25.46 20.92 -6.50
C MET A 14 24.70 20.55 -5.23
N VAL A 15 23.45 20.96 -5.14
CA VAL A 15 22.51 20.41 -4.18
C VAL A 15 22.34 18.96 -4.61
N PRO A 16 22.74 17.96 -3.81
CA PRO A 16 22.26 16.61 -4.05
C PRO A 16 20.74 16.71 -3.90
N GLY A 17 20.03 16.65 -5.03
CA GLY A 17 18.59 16.57 -5.03
C GLY A 17 18.22 15.31 -4.28
N ILE A 18 17.89 15.47 -2.99
CA ILE A 18 17.26 14.43 -2.21
C ILE A 18 15.94 14.21 -2.92
N ALA A 19 15.86 13.16 -3.72
CA ALA A 19 14.61 12.71 -4.31
C ALA A 19 13.68 12.41 -3.13
N LEU A 20 12.79 13.35 -2.84
CA LEU A 20 11.71 13.13 -1.91
C LEU A 20 10.83 12.07 -2.57
N ALA A 21 10.95 10.82 -2.13
CA ALA A 21 9.99 9.79 -2.49
C ALA A 21 8.62 10.32 -2.12
N THR A 22 7.73 10.48 -3.11
CA THR A 22 6.34 10.82 -2.83
C THR A 22 5.79 9.75 -1.89
N PRO A 23 5.26 10.14 -0.71
CA PRO A 23 4.67 9.16 0.19
C PRO A 23 3.60 8.39 -0.57
N LEU A 24 3.51 7.07 -0.35
CA LEU A 24 2.39 6.32 -0.89
C LEU A 24 1.11 6.89 -0.32
N ASP A 25 0.13 7.09 -1.18
CA ASP A 25 -1.22 7.40 -0.77
C ASP A 25 -1.84 6.11 -0.22
N CYS A 26 -1.74 5.91 1.09
CA CYS A 26 -2.25 4.72 1.78
C CYS A 26 -3.55 5.04 2.53
N PRO A 27 -4.46 4.07 2.68
CA PRO A 27 -5.67 4.26 3.45
C PRO A 27 -5.27 4.44 4.89
N VAL A 28 -6.07 5.24 5.58
CA VAL A 28 -5.93 5.42 7.00
C VAL A 28 -6.35 4.12 7.70
N PRO A 29 -5.44 3.42 8.41
CA PRO A 29 -5.75 2.12 9.01
C PRO A 29 -6.96 2.15 9.95
N SER A 30 -7.14 3.24 10.70
CA SER A 30 -8.28 3.38 11.61
C SER A 30 -9.61 3.51 10.88
N GLU A 31 -9.64 4.13 9.70
CA GLU A 31 -10.88 4.29 8.92
C GLU A 31 -11.30 2.97 8.29
N VAL A 32 -10.33 2.22 7.75
CA VAL A 32 -10.58 0.90 7.16
C VAL A 32 -11.05 -0.10 8.22
N LEU A 33 -10.45 -0.10 9.41
CA LEU A 33 -10.90 -0.96 10.51
C LEU A 33 -12.28 -0.53 11.04
N ALA A 34 -12.56 0.78 11.12
CA ALA A 34 -13.87 1.27 11.53
C ALA A 34 -14.98 0.88 10.53
N ALA A 35 -14.68 0.90 9.22
CA ALA A 35 -15.61 0.46 8.17
C ALA A 35 -15.96 -1.03 8.29
N ALA A 36 -15.00 -1.87 8.70
CA ALA A 36 -15.22 -3.28 8.99
C ALA A 36 -15.98 -3.55 10.31
N GLY A 37 -16.29 -2.51 11.07
CA GLY A 37 -17.02 -2.56 12.33
C GLY A 37 -16.24 -3.20 13.48
N GLY A 38 -16.91 -3.41 14.62
CA GLY A 38 -16.28 -3.97 15.83
C GLY A 38 -15.74 -5.40 15.68
N ALA A 39 -16.04 -6.09 14.58
CA ALA A 39 -15.41 -7.38 14.27
C ALA A 39 -13.90 -7.23 14.03
N ALA A 40 -13.44 -6.05 13.59
CA ALA A 40 -12.04 -5.74 13.39
C ALA A 40 -11.28 -5.35 14.66
N ASP A 41 -11.95 -5.33 15.82
CA ASP A 41 -11.34 -5.03 17.11
C ASP A 41 -10.26 -6.08 17.44
N GLY A 42 -8.99 -5.66 17.44
CA GLY A 42 -7.84 -6.52 17.72
C GLY A 42 -7.02 -6.93 16.49
N ILE A 43 -7.46 -6.55 15.28
CA ILE A 43 -6.61 -6.63 14.09
C ILE A 43 -5.45 -5.64 14.24
N SER A 44 -4.22 -6.14 14.10
CA SER A 44 -3.02 -5.31 13.99
C SER A 44 -2.62 -5.18 12.53
N ILE A 45 -2.83 -3.99 11.96
CA ILE A 45 -2.51 -3.69 10.56
C ILE A 45 -1.02 -3.88 10.27
N ASP A 46 -0.13 -3.53 11.20
CA ASP A 46 1.32 -3.74 11.03
C ASP A 46 1.67 -5.24 10.95
N LYS A 47 1.10 -6.07 11.83
CA LYS A 47 1.36 -7.52 11.83
C LYS A 47 0.79 -8.18 10.57
N LEU A 48 -0.42 -7.77 10.18
CA LEU A 48 -1.05 -8.25 8.96
C LEU A 48 -0.23 -7.84 7.73
N GLY A 49 0.24 -6.58 7.69
CA GLY A 49 1.08 -6.05 6.63
C GLY A 49 2.40 -6.78 6.51
N GLY A 50 3.08 -7.05 7.63
CA GLY A 50 4.29 -7.87 7.64
C GLY A 50 4.04 -9.30 7.13
N THR A 51 2.91 -9.90 7.49
CA THR A 51 2.54 -11.25 7.04
C THR A 51 2.29 -11.25 5.53
N ILE A 52 1.41 -10.39 5.04
CA ILE A 52 1.09 -10.24 3.62
C ILE A 52 2.36 -9.90 2.82
N GLY A 53 3.13 -8.91 3.26
CA GLY A 53 4.36 -8.48 2.60
C GLY A 53 5.38 -9.59 2.46
N SER A 54 5.60 -10.37 3.52
CA SER A 54 6.52 -11.52 3.48
C SER A 54 6.03 -12.63 2.54
N THR A 55 4.72 -12.91 2.52
CA THR A 55 4.11 -13.91 1.62
C THR A 55 4.24 -13.47 0.17
N VAL A 56 3.90 -12.22 -0.15
CA VAL A 56 3.98 -11.67 -1.52
C VAL A 56 5.43 -11.63 -2.01
N ALA A 57 6.38 -11.24 -1.14
CA ALA A 57 7.80 -11.15 -1.50
C ALA A 57 8.41 -12.49 -1.97
N VAL A 58 7.88 -13.62 -1.48
CA VAL A 58 8.31 -14.97 -1.90
C VAL A 58 7.41 -15.59 -2.97
N GLY A 59 6.46 -14.84 -3.52
CA GLY A 59 5.47 -15.33 -4.49
C GLY A 59 4.46 -16.31 -3.90
N GLY A 60 4.21 -16.23 -2.59
CA GLY A 60 3.29 -17.08 -1.85
C GLY A 60 1.82 -16.72 -2.09
N ASP A 61 0.95 -17.69 -1.79
CA ASP A 61 -0.50 -17.54 -1.91
C ASP A 61 -1.09 -16.80 -0.68
N ILE A 62 -1.86 -15.74 -0.94
CA ILE A 62 -2.53 -14.94 0.08
C ILE A 62 -3.98 -15.36 0.34
N HIS A 63 -4.57 -16.31 -0.42
CA HIS A 63 -5.91 -16.83 -0.15
C HIS A 63 -6.08 -17.37 1.28
N PRO A 64 -5.10 -18.06 1.90
CA PRO A 64 -5.21 -18.48 3.29
C PRO A 64 -5.34 -17.30 4.27
N ILE A 65 -4.68 -16.17 3.97
CA ILE A 65 -4.77 -14.95 4.78
C ILE A 65 -6.17 -14.33 4.63
N ALA A 66 -6.65 -14.20 3.39
CA ALA A 66 -8.01 -13.71 3.11
C ALA A 66 -9.09 -14.57 3.80
N ASN A 67 -9.00 -15.90 3.68
CA ASN A 67 -9.92 -16.83 4.33
C ASN A 67 -9.88 -16.73 5.85
N ARG A 68 -8.69 -16.53 6.43
CA ARG A 68 -8.54 -16.34 7.87
C ARG A 68 -9.21 -15.04 8.32
N LEU A 69 -9.00 -13.94 7.59
CA LEU A 69 -9.65 -12.67 7.87
C LEU A 69 -11.17 -12.78 7.77
N LYS A 70 -11.72 -13.44 6.75
CA LYS A 70 -13.17 -13.68 6.65
C LYS A 70 -13.74 -14.48 7.83
N GLN A 71 -12.96 -15.41 8.39
CA GLN A 71 -13.35 -16.19 9.56
C GLN A 71 -13.28 -15.37 10.85
N ASP A 72 -12.18 -14.62 11.04
CA ASP A 72 -11.97 -13.79 12.23
C ASP A 72 -12.91 -12.57 12.24
N LEU A 73 -13.25 -12.04 11.07
CA LEU A 73 -14.14 -10.90 10.85
C LEU A 73 -15.54 -11.35 10.42
N SER A 74 -16.10 -12.36 11.09
CA SER A 74 -17.40 -12.90 10.73
C SER A 74 -18.49 -11.81 10.82
N GLY A 75 -19.07 -11.43 9.68
CA GLY A 75 -20.07 -10.34 9.59
C GLY A 75 -19.57 -9.08 8.89
N THR A 76 -18.27 -8.97 8.63
CA THR A 76 -17.64 -7.96 7.76
C THR A 76 -17.83 -8.35 6.29
N GLN A 77 -18.05 -7.36 5.42
CA GLN A 77 -18.21 -7.61 3.99
C GLN A 77 -16.89 -8.00 3.34
N ASP A 78 -16.94 -8.79 2.26
CA ASP A 78 -15.74 -9.18 1.51
C ASP A 78 -14.95 -7.96 1.02
N ALA A 79 -15.64 -6.90 0.58
CA ALA A 79 -15.02 -5.63 0.20
C ALA A 79 -14.19 -5.00 1.34
N GLU A 80 -14.70 -5.01 2.56
CA GLU A 80 -14.02 -4.50 3.75
C GLU A 80 -12.79 -5.37 4.08
N VAL A 81 -12.88 -6.70 3.90
CA VAL A 81 -11.73 -7.61 4.06
C VAL A 81 -10.64 -7.28 3.04
N ALA A 82 -10.99 -7.05 1.77
CA ALA A 82 -10.05 -6.64 0.73
C ALA A 82 -9.38 -5.30 1.11
N ASN A 83 -10.16 -4.30 1.53
CA ASN A 83 -9.64 -3.00 1.95
C ASN A 83 -8.69 -3.12 3.15
N ILE A 84 -8.98 -3.97 4.14
CA ILE A 84 -8.08 -4.26 5.26
C ILE A 84 -6.74 -4.84 4.75
N MET A 85 -6.80 -5.79 3.81
CA MET A 85 -5.59 -6.39 3.24
C MET A 85 -4.74 -5.37 2.49
N ILE A 86 -5.37 -4.50 1.68
CA ILE A 86 -4.66 -3.47 0.91
C ILE A 86 -4.08 -2.40 1.85
N ALA A 87 -4.82 -1.96 2.87
CA ALA A 87 -4.32 -1.01 3.87
C ALA A 87 -3.09 -1.59 4.61
N ALA A 88 -3.14 -2.87 4.99
CA ALA A 88 -2.04 -3.56 5.62
C ALA A 88 -0.81 -3.69 4.72
N TYR A 89 -0.99 -4.06 3.46
CA TYR A 89 0.12 -4.12 2.52
C TYR A 89 0.71 -2.73 2.21
N CYS A 90 -0.13 -1.70 2.11
CA CYS A 90 0.34 -0.33 1.91
C CYS A 90 1.21 0.14 3.08
N GLN A 91 0.81 -0.16 4.32
CA GLN A 91 1.63 0.12 5.52
C GLN A 91 2.96 -0.65 5.51
N TYR A 92 2.95 -1.91 5.08
CA TYR A 92 4.19 -2.65 4.85
C TYR A 92 5.09 -1.95 3.83
N LEU A 93 4.54 -1.54 2.67
CA LEU A 93 5.31 -0.84 1.64
C LEU A 93 5.90 0.48 2.15
N GLN A 94 5.23 1.22 3.03
CA GLN A 94 5.78 2.46 3.59
C GLN A 94 7.09 2.23 4.34
N THR A 95 7.22 1.10 5.06
CA THR A 95 8.37 0.83 5.95
C THR A 95 9.38 -0.14 5.36
N ALA A 96 8.99 -0.94 4.36
CA ALA A 96 9.86 -1.94 3.76
C ALA A 96 11.00 -1.33 2.93
N ASP A 97 12.19 -1.91 3.05
CA ASP A 97 13.31 -1.72 2.13
C ASP A 97 13.19 -2.74 0.99
N LEU A 98 12.80 -2.25 -0.18
CA LEU A 98 12.52 -3.07 -1.36
C LEU A 98 13.59 -2.91 -2.45
N GLY A 99 14.77 -2.39 -2.12
CA GLY A 99 15.89 -2.31 -3.07
C GLY A 99 15.59 -1.49 -4.32
N GLY A 100 14.79 -0.42 -4.19
CA GLY A 100 14.44 0.48 -5.29
C GLY A 100 13.24 0.05 -6.14
N GLN A 101 12.48 -0.97 -5.75
CA GLN A 101 11.21 -1.29 -6.38
C GLN A 101 10.22 -0.11 -6.29
N ASP A 102 9.43 0.06 -7.36
CA ASP A 102 8.37 1.05 -7.43
C ASP A 102 7.20 0.66 -6.51
N LYS A 103 7.17 1.23 -5.31
CA LYS A 103 6.17 0.95 -4.29
C LYS A 103 4.74 1.24 -4.77
N PRO A 104 4.42 2.39 -5.42
CA PRO A 104 3.14 2.58 -6.08
C PRO A 104 2.76 1.45 -7.05
N GLU A 105 3.67 1.01 -7.92
CA GLU A 105 3.38 -0.09 -8.84
C GLU A 105 3.06 -1.40 -8.10
N LEU A 106 3.81 -1.70 -7.04
CA LEU A 106 3.58 -2.87 -6.20
C LEU A 106 2.22 -2.82 -5.50
N LEU A 107 1.79 -1.64 -5.04
CA LEU A 107 0.49 -1.45 -4.40
C LEU A 107 -0.63 -1.73 -5.40
N THR A 108 -0.60 -1.10 -6.59
CA THR A 108 -1.60 -1.31 -7.64
C THR A 108 -1.70 -2.78 -8.06
N ARG A 109 -0.56 -3.48 -8.18
CA ARG A 109 -0.58 -4.92 -8.47
C ARG A 109 -1.23 -5.70 -7.33
N PHE A 110 -0.93 -5.33 -6.08
CA PHE A 110 -1.48 -6.03 -4.92
C PHE A 110 -2.99 -5.84 -4.76
N GLU A 111 -3.55 -4.69 -5.14
CA GLU A 111 -5.02 -4.48 -5.14
C GLU A 111 -5.76 -5.60 -5.88
N GLN A 112 -5.30 -5.95 -7.09
CA GLN A 112 -5.89 -7.05 -7.85
C GLN A 112 -5.67 -8.42 -7.17
N ILE A 113 -4.50 -8.66 -6.60
CA ILE A 113 -4.20 -9.92 -5.89
C ILE A 113 -5.12 -10.06 -4.67
N ALA A 114 -5.30 -8.98 -3.89
CA ALA A 114 -6.19 -8.95 -2.74
C ALA A 114 -7.65 -9.19 -3.15
N TYR A 115 -8.10 -8.57 -4.25
CA TYR A 115 -9.42 -8.84 -4.82
C TYR A 115 -9.60 -10.31 -5.18
N ASP A 116 -8.69 -10.88 -5.97
CA ASP A 116 -8.78 -12.28 -6.40
C ASP A 116 -8.77 -13.23 -5.19
N ALA A 117 -7.96 -12.94 -4.18
CA ALA A 117 -7.86 -13.74 -2.97
C ALA A 117 -9.14 -13.72 -2.12
N VAL A 118 -9.82 -12.58 -2.08
CA VAL A 118 -11.06 -12.40 -1.31
C VAL A 118 -12.26 -12.94 -2.09
N PHE A 119 -12.41 -12.59 -3.36
CA PHE A 119 -13.65 -12.84 -4.10
C PHE A 119 -13.68 -14.17 -4.86
N SER A 120 -12.70 -15.07 -4.69
CA SER A 120 -12.61 -16.31 -5.48
C SER A 120 -13.81 -17.27 -5.29
N PRO A 121 -14.50 -17.71 -6.37
CA PRO A 121 -14.23 -17.40 -7.77
C PRO A 121 -14.62 -15.95 -8.11
N PRO A 122 -13.75 -15.19 -8.80
CA PRO A 122 -13.86 -13.73 -8.91
C PRO A 122 -15.25 -13.31 -9.41
N THR A 123 -15.89 -12.40 -8.69
CA THR A 123 -17.12 -11.77 -9.16
C THR A 123 -16.80 -10.91 -10.40
N GLN A 124 -17.73 -10.76 -11.35
CA GLN A 124 -17.45 -10.10 -12.65
C GLN A 124 -17.23 -8.58 -12.55
N GLU A 125 -17.14 -8.02 -11.35
CA GLU A 125 -16.97 -6.58 -11.13
C GLU A 125 -15.49 -6.21 -11.17
N LYS A 126 -14.94 -6.07 -12.38
CA LYS A 126 -13.67 -5.38 -12.59
C LYS A 126 -13.86 -3.89 -12.32
N HIS A 127 -13.30 -3.41 -11.21
CA HIS A 127 -13.23 -1.99 -10.91
C HIS A 127 -12.00 -1.36 -11.59
N GLU A 128 -12.22 -0.31 -12.39
CA GLU A 128 -11.18 0.54 -12.96
C GLU A 128 -11.15 1.87 -12.19
N GLY A 129 -10.18 1.98 -11.29
CA GLY A 129 -10.01 3.11 -10.37
C GLY A 129 -9.62 2.56 -9.00
N GLY A 130 -8.39 2.82 -8.56
CA GLY A 130 -7.81 2.25 -7.34
C GLY A 130 -8.64 2.49 -6.08
N TRP A 131 -8.28 1.78 -5.00
CA TRP A 131 -9.11 1.57 -3.80
C TRP A 131 -10.47 0.97 -4.14
N LEU A 132 -10.44 -0.23 -4.70
CA LEU A 132 -11.50 -1.16 -5.12
C LEU A 132 -12.99 -0.93 -4.75
N PHE A 133 -13.34 -0.24 -3.66
CA PHE A 133 -14.71 -0.02 -3.20
C PHE A 133 -14.95 1.34 -2.49
N ASP A 134 -14.39 2.45 -2.98
CA ASP A 134 -14.79 3.82 -2.56
C ASP A 134 -16.25 4.17 -2.95
#